data_AF-A0A9W2UGW3-F1
#
_entry.id   AF-A0A9W2UGW3-F1
#
_cell.length_a   1.000
_cell.length_b   1.000
_cell.length_c   1.000
_cell.angle_alpha   90.00
_cell.angle_beta   90.00
_cell.angle_gamma   90.00
#
_symmetry.space_group_name_H-M   'P 1'
#
loop_
_entity.id
_entity.type
_entity.pdbx_description
1 polymer ?
#
loop_
_entity_poly.entity_id
_entity_poly.type
_entity_poly.pdbx_seq_one_letter_code
_entity_poly.pdbx_strand_id
1 'polypeptide(L)'
;MWRTVHAVLRTPGTPLLLRRSMSTSALLAQKSATLTVTPKTGLADELLDIKVEGLGPRERVTLRASAVSYRGRLFRSLAHYEADGRGGLDLARDRALGGDFTGVEPMGLLWSLTPVGSEDPCFSQMPRGVMKTPLKVEVTVHHAPQQQAVPLGPALASAQVQRWFSSPELSRARLQAGRLRGVFLLPPGDGPFPGLIDMFGDGGLNESRASLLACRGFATLALPFFGYEDLPPIMKDLNLDYFEEAAKFVQSHPKACSNK
;
A
#
# COMPACT_ATOMS: atom_id res chain seq x y z
N MET A 1 57.94 -94.19 19.97
CA MET A 1 57.43 -93.17 20.92
C MET A 1 56.19 -92.54 20.32
N TRP A 2 55.02 -92.87 20.86
CA TRP A 2 53.72 -92.33 20.45
C TRP A 2 53.43 -91.02 21.19
N ARG A 3 52.76 -90.06 20.53
CA ARG A 3 51.87 -89.06 21.18
C ARG A 3 50.99 -88.33 20.15
N THR A 4 49.74 -88.81 20.11
CA THR A 4 48.45 -88.10 20.15
C THR A 4 48.39 -86.62 19.75
N VAL A 5 47.47 -86.29 18.83
CA VAL A 5 46.84 -84.96 18.75
C VAL A 5 45.32 -85.14 18.68
N HIS A 6 44.62 -84.55 19.65
CA HIS A 6 43.17 -84.49 19.76
C HIS A 6 42.56 -83.43 18.83
N ALA A 7 41.37 -83.74 18.32
CA ALA A 7 40.51 -82.83 17.57
C ALA A 7 39.82 -81.78 18.45
N VAL A 8 39.59 -80.59 17.90
CA VAL A 8 38.60 -79.61 18.38
C VAL A 8 37.84 -79.07 17.17
N LEU A 9 36.53 -79.33 17.13
CA LEU A 9 35.59 -78.82 16.14
C LEU A 9 35.19 -77.38 16.50
N ARG A 10 35.31 -76.44 15.55
CA ARG A 10 34.72 -75.10 15.61
C ARG A 10 33.48 -75.06 14.71
N THR A 11 32.35 -74.61 15.24
CA THR A 11 31.17 -74.21 14.46
C THR A 11 31.24 -72.72 14.10
N PRO A 12 30.92 -72.28 12.87
CA PRO A 12 30.72 -70.87 12.55
C PRO A 12 29.25 -70.47 12.68
N GLY A 13 29.03 -69.26 13.19
CA GLY A 13 27.72 -68.64 13.41
C GLY A 13 27.01 -68.15 12.16
N THR A 14 25.68 -68.07 12.28
CA THR A 14 24.71 -67.57 11.30
C THR A 14 24.77 -66.04 11.14
N PRO A 15 24.70 -65.47 9.93
CA PRO A 15 24.63 -64.03 9.75
C PRO A 15 23.18 -63.50 9.83
N LEU A 16 22.99 -62.44 10.61
CA LEU A 16 21.78 -61.61 10.65
C LEU A 16 21.74 -60.72 9.39
N LEU A 17 20.71 -60.90 8.55
CA LEU A 17 20.42 -60.01 7.43
C LEU A 17 19.81 -58.70 7.93
N LEU A 18 20.59 -57.63 7.90
CA LEU A 18 20.15 -56.28 8.18
C LEU A 18 19.27 -55.77 7.01
N ARG A 19 17.94 -55.78 7.18
CA ARG A 19 17.02 -55.07 6.27
C ARG A 19 17.28 -53.56 6.38
N ARG A 20 17.97 -52.99 5.40
CA ARG A 20 18.01 -51.54 5.19
C ARG A 20 16.62 -51.05 4.81
N SER A 21 15.95 -50.38 5.74
CA SER A 21 14.82 -49.50 5.45
C SER A 21 15.33 -48.34 4.59
N MET A 22 14.89 -48.28 3.32
CA MET A 22 15.06 -47.08 2.51
C MET A 22 14.01 -46.06 2.94
N SER A 23 14.42 -45.11 3.78
CA SER A 23 13.64 -43.91 4.05
C SER A 23 13.67 -43.03 2.79
N THR A 24 12.63 -43.09 1.97
CA THR A 24 12.38 -42.09 0.93
C THR A 24 11.88 -40.81 1.61
N SER A 25 12.79 -40.08 2.24
CA SER A 25 12.56 -38.69 2.61
C SER A 25 12.66 -37.86 1.34
N ALA A 26 11.56 -37.75 0.61
CA ALA A 26 11.40 -36.65 -0.34
C ALA A 26 11.41 -35.37 0.50
N LEU A 27 12.57 -34.71 0.59
CA LEU A 27 12.64 -33.32 1.02
C LEU A 27 11.85 -32.51 -0.01
N LEU A 28 10.55 -32.33 0.26
CA LEU A 28 9.83 -31.19 -0.27
C LEU A 28 10.58 -29.97 0.24
N ALA A 29 11.40 -29.37 -0.62
CA ALA A 29 11.92 -28.04 -0.39
C ALA A 29 10.70 -27.16 -0.15
N GLN A 30 10.44 -26.81 1.11
CA GLN A 30 9.30 -26.00 1.49
C GLN A 30 9.56 -24.61 0.92
N LYS A 31 8.98 -24.36 -0.26
CA LYS A 31 9.12 -23.08 -0.95
C LYS A 31 8.48 -22.04 -0.02
N SER A 32 9.26 -21.08 0.47
CA SER A 32 8.72 -20.00 1.28
C SER A 32 7.88 -19.10 0.37
N ALA A 33 6.67 -18.76 0.80
CA ALA A 33 5.85 -17.80 0.08
C ALA A 33 6.63 -16.49 -0.11
N THR A 34 6.55 -15.90 -1.29
CA THR A 34 7.17 -14.62 -1.62
C THR A 34 6.08 -13.66 -2.06
N LEU A 35 6.01 -12.49 -1.41
CA LEU A 35 5.08 -11.42 -1.75
C LEU A 35 5.84 -10.29 -2.46
N THR A 36 5.46 -10.02 -3.71
CA THR A 36 5.98 -8.91 -4.50
C THR A 36 4.90 -7.84 -4.63
N VAL A 37 5.28 -6.60 -4.33
CA VAL A 37 4.44 -5.41 -4.51
C VAL A 37 5.27 -4.36 -5.21
N THR A 38 4.80 -3.90 -6.37
CA THR A 38 5.52 -3.01 -7.27
C THR A 38 4.64 -1.87 -7.78
N PRO A 39 5.14 -0.62 -7.86
CA PRO A 39 6.47 -0.18 -7.43
C PRO A 39 6.58 -0.10 -5.90
N LYS A 40 7.80 -0.28 -5.35
CA LYS A 40 8.04 -0.17 -3.89
C LYS A 40 7.80 1.25 -3.37
N THR A 41 8.13 2.24 -4.19
CA THR A 41 7.91 3.66 -3.91
C THR A 41 7.23 4.27 -5.13
N GLY A 42 6.22 5.10 -4.91
CA GLY A 42 5.47 5.75 -5.97
C GLY A 42 4.48 6.75 -5.39
N LEU A 43 3.79 7.47 -6.27
CA LEU A 43 2.73 8.39 -5.84
C LEU A 43 1.52 7.60 -5.32
N ALA A 44 0.72 8.26 -4.48
CA ALA A 44 -0.44 7.65 -3.83
C ALA A 44 -1.57 7.33 -4.82
N ASP A 45 -1.61 8.00 -5.97
CA ASP A 45 -2.55 7.76 -7.08
C ASP A 45 -2.02 6.76 -8.11
N GLU A 46 -0.83 6.17 -7.90
CA GLU A 46 -0.29 5.14 -8.79
C GLU A 46 -0.78 3.74 -8.41
N LEU A 47 -1.02 2.94 -9.44
CA LEU A 47 -1.41 1.54 -9.29
C LEU A 47 -0.27 0.69 -8.72
N LEU A 48 -0.65 -0.36 -8.00
CA LEU A 48 0.23 -1.40 -7.51
C LEU A 48 -0.04 -2.71 -8.24
N ASP A 49 1.03 -3.39 -8.61
CA ASP A 49 1.02 -4.80 -9.01
C ASP A 49 1.39 -5.64 -7.79
N ILE A 50 0.46 -6.50 -7.33
CA ILE A 50 0.59 -7.32 -6.12
C ILE A 50 0.51 -8.79 -6.51
N LYS A 51 1.58 -9.54 -6.25
CA LYS A 51 1.72 -10.94 -6.60
C LYS A 51 2.29 -11.76 -5.45
N VAL A 52 1.81 -12.99 -5.31
CA VAL A 52 2.33 -13.97 -4.37
C VAL A 52 2.77 -15.21 -5.13
N GLU A 53 3.93 -15.76 -4.79
CA GLU A 53 4.44 -17.00 -5.35
C GLU A 53 4.88 -17.95 -4.24
N GLY A 54 4.98 -19.24 -4.55
CA GLY A 54 5.47 -20.24 -3.61
C GLY A 54 4.44 -20.68 -2.57
N LEU A 55 3.16 -20.43 -2.82
CA LEU A 55 2.06 -21.05 -2.09
C LEU A 55 1.89 -22.52 -2.50
N GLY A 56 1.13 -23.29 -1.73
CA GLY A 56 0.64 -24.58 -2.17
C GLY A 56 -0.36 -24.46 -3.33
N PRO A 57 -0.44 -25.45 -4.24
CA PRO A 57 -1.48 -25.48 -5.27
C PRO A 57 -2.87 -25.35 -4.66
N ARG A 58 -3.68 -24.39 -5.14
CA ARG A 58 -5.04 -24.15 -4.64
C ARG A 58 -5.11 -23.81 -3.15
N GLU A 59 -4.00 -23.37 -2.56
CA GLU A 59 -3.95 -22.97 -1.16
C GLU A 59 -4.79 -21.71 -0.94
N ARG A 60 -5.60 -21.71 0.12
CA ARG A 60 -6.36 -20.54 0.54
C ARG A 60 -5.55 -19.66 1.45
N VAL A 61 -5.49 -18.38 1.12
CA VAL A 61 -4.73 -17.37 1.85
C VAL A 61 -5.59 -16.15 2.14
N THR A 62 -5.20 -15.41 3.17
CA THR A 62 -5.74 -14.07 3.45
C THR A 62 -4.63 -13.07 3.23
N LEU A 63 -4.89 -12.09 2.37
CA LEU A 63 -4.04 -10.91 2.26
C LEU A 63 -4.61 -9.83 3.16
N ARG A 64 -3.73 -9.12 3.86
CA ARG A 64 -4.07 -7.98 4.70
C ARG A 64 -3.19 -6.81 4.30
N ALA A 65 -3.78 -5.64 4.13
CA ALA A 65 -3.03 -4.39 4.09
C ALA A 65 -3.24 -3.63 5.40
N SER A 66 -2.18 -2.98 5.87
CA SER A 66 -2.23 -2.08 7.02
C SER A 66 -1.39 -0.84 6.77
N ALA A 67 -1.91 0.29 7.21
CA ALA A 67 -1.22 1.57 7.11
C ALA A 67 -1.49 2.39 8.36
N VAL A 68 -0.48 3.12 8.84
CA VAL A 68 -0.67 4.08 9.93
C VAL A 68 -0.81 5.45 9.30
N SER A 69 -1.97 6.07 9.50
CA SER A 69 -2.18 7.45 9.09
C SER A 69 -1.20 8.37 9.80
N TYR A 70 -0.96 9.54 9.23
CA TYR A 70 -0.12 10.57 9.84
C TYR A 70 -0.61 11.05 11.24
N ARG A 71 -1.88 10.78 11.63
CA ARG A 71 -2.38 11.02 13.00
C ARG A 71 -2.12 9.85 13.96
N GLY A 72 -1.37 8.83 13.54
CA GLY A 72 -1.09 7.64 14.33
C GLY A 72 -2.24 6.62 14.36
N ARG A 73 -3.34 6.85 13.63
CA ARG A 73 -4.47 5.90 13.56
C ARG A 73 -4.16 4.78 12.59
N LEU A 74 -4.34 3.54 13.04
CA LEU A 74 -4.15 2.33 12.23
C LEU A 74 -5.36 2.10 11.33
N PHE A 75 -5.09 1.85 10.05
CA PHE A 75 -6.04 1.41 9.05
C PHE A 75 -5.70 0.00 8.61
N ARG A 76 -6.73 -0.79 8.31
CA ARG A 76 -6.59 -2.17 7.87
C ARG A 76 -7.65 -2.51 6.83
N SER A 77 -7.27 -3.40 5.93
CA SER A 77 -8.18 -4.14 5.06
C SER A 77 -7.72 -5.59 4.96
N LEU A 78 -8.63 -6.48 4.60
CA LEU A 78 -8.33 -7.86 4.27
C LEU A 78 -9.17 -8.36 3.09
N ALA A 79 -8.63 -9.34 2.38
CA ALA A 79 -9.37 -10.14 1.42
C ALA A 79 -8.83 -11.57 1.36
N HIS A 80 -9.73 -12.51 1.08
CA HIS A 80 -9.44 -13.93 0.96
C HIS A 80 -9.24 -14.31 -0.50
N TYR A 81 -8.23 -15.12 -0.78
CA TYR A 81 -7.87 -15.58 -2.11
C TYR A 81 -7.55 -17.07 -2.10
N GLU A 82 -7.51 -17.67 -3.28
CA GLU A 82 -7.09 -19.04 -3.50
C GLU A 82 -6.03 -19.04 -4.60
N ALA A 83 -4.87 -19.64 -4.32
CA ALA A 83 -3.78 -19.72 -5.29
C ALA A 83 -4.15 -20.56 -6.52
N ASP A 84 -3.44 -20.34 -7.61
CA ASP A 84 -3.56 -21.17 -8.80
C ASP A 84 -2.98 -22.59 -8.58
N GLY A 85 -3.06 -23.43 -9.62
CA GLY A 85 -2.51 -24.80 -9.57
C GLY A 85 -0.97 -24.87 -9.46
N ARG A 86 -0.27 -23.74 -9.61
CA ARG A 86 1.19 -23.63 -9.50
C ARG A 86 1.63 -22.94 -8.21
N GLY A 87 0.69 -22.53 -7.35
CA GLY A 87 1.00 -21.81 -6.12
C GLY A 87 1.29 -20.32 -6.32
N GLY A 88 0.78 -19.74 -7.42
CA GLY A 88 0.82 -18.31 -7.71
C GLY A 88 -0.51 -17.62 -7.39
N LEU A 89 -0.45 -16.33 -7.10
CA LEU A 89 -1.59 -15.42 -6.95
C LEU A 89 -1.23 -14.06 -7.53
N ASP A 90 -2.10 -13.48 -8.34
CA ASP A 90 -1.96 -12.18 -8.97
C ASP A 90 -3.26 -11.39 -8.83
N LEU A 91 -3.25 -10.32 -8.05
CA LEU A 91 -4.46 -9.53 -7.74
C LEU A 91 -5.03 -8.81 -8.96
N ALA A 92 -4.26 -8.68 -10.04
CA ALA A 92 -4.76 -8.13 -11.30
C ALA A 92 -5.70 -9.08 -12.06
N ARG A 93 -5.67 -10.38 -11.72
CA ARG A 93 -6.38 -11.45 -12.45
C ARG A 93 -7.27 -12.28 -11.53
N ASP A 94 -6.79 -12.56 -10.33
CA ASP A 94 -7.43 -13.45 -9.39
C ASP A 94 -8.44 -12.71 -8.52
N ARG A 95 -9.62 -13.30 -8.37
CA ARG A 95 -10.72 -12.68 -7.63
C ARG A 95 -10.56 -12.86 -6.11
N ALA A 96 -10.88 -11.82 -5.37
CA ALA A 96 -11.17 -11.92 -3.95
C ALA A 96 -12.47 -12.72 -3.73
N LEU A 97 -12.40 -13.69 -2.82
CA LEU A 97 -13.49 -14.61 -2.45
C LEU A 97 -14.35 -14.08 -1.29
N GLY A 98 -13.87 -13.07 -0.56
CA GLY A 98 -14.49 -12.53 0.64
C GLY A 98 -13.53 -11.62 1.40
N GLY A 99 -13.99 -11.08 2.53
CA GLY A 99 -13.28 -10.08 3.32
C GLY A 99 -13.95 -8.72 3.17
N ASP A 100 -13.17 -7.65 3.13
CA ASP A 100 -13.69 -6.27 3.00
C ASP A 100 -14.18 -5.94 1.58
N PHE A 101 -13.85 -6.80 0.60
CA PHE A 101 -14.33 -6.70 -0.78
C PHE A 101 -14.32 -8.07 -1.48
N THR A 102 -14.93 -8.15 -2.66
CA THR A 102 -14.96 -9.36 -3.51
C THR A 102 -14.77 -8.99 -4.97
N GLY A 103 -14.40 -9.96 -5.82
CA GLY A 103 -14.18 -9.71 -7.26
C GLY A 103 -12.72 -9.45 -7.61
N VAL A 104 -12.46 -9.12 -8.88
CA VAL A 104 -11.09 -8.82 -9.36
C VAL A 104 -10.83 -7.34 -9.13
N GLU A 105 -10.24 -7.04 -7.98
CA GLU A 105 -10.04 -5.68 -7.48
C GLU A 105 -8.55 -5.47 -7.14
N PRO A 106 -7.71 -5.09 -8.13
CA PRO A 106 -6.26 -5.04 -7.96
C PRO A 106 -5.82 -4.07 -6.85
N MET A 107 -6.57 -2.97 -6.70
CA MET A 107 -6.37 -1.94 -5.68
C MET A 107 -7.31 -2.11 -4.48
N GLY A 108 -8.04 -3.23 -4.40
CA GLY A 108 -9.01 -3.56 -3.35
C GLY A 108 -8.47 -3.30 -1.96
N LEU A 109 -7.30 -3.86 -1.66
CA LEU A 109 -6.64 -3.72 -0.38
C LEU A 109 -6.32 -2.26 0.02
N LEU A 110 -6.17 -1.34 -0.94
CA LEU A 110 -5.86 0.06 -0.65
C LEU A 110 -7.12 0.89 -0.46
N TRP A 111 -8.09 0.80 -1.37
CA TRP A 111 -9.31 1.61 -1.27
C TRP A 111 -10.25 1.13 -0.15
N SER A 112 -10.17 -0.14 0.25
CA SER A 112 -11.00 -0.70 1.34
C SER A 112 -10.36 -0.57 2.73
N LEU A 113 -9.26 0.19 2.87
CA LEU A 113 -8.64 0.47 4.16
C LEU A 113 -9.63 1.20 5.09
N THR A 114 -9.96 0.57 6.21
CA THR A 114 -10.83 1.13 7.24
C THR A 114 -10.09 1.32 8.56
N PRO A 115 -10.44 2.33 9.37
CA PRO A 115 -9.78 2.56 10.63
C PRO A 115 -10.12 1.46 11.62
N VAL A 116 -9.10 0.94 12.31
CA VAL A 116 -9.31 -0.05 13.38
C VAL A 116 -9.93 0.62 14.60
N GLY A 117 -10.98 0.02 15.16
CA GLY A 117 -11.53 0.40 16.47
C GLY A 117 -12.44 1.63 16.49
N SER A 118 -13.12 1.95 15.39
CA SER A 118 -14.06 3.07 15.35
C SER A 118 -15.22 2.78 14.42
N GLU A 119 -16.42 3.04 14.92
CA GLU A 119 -17.68 2.97 14.16
C GLU A 119 -18.01 4.30 13.47
N ASP A 120 -17.13 5.30 13.56
CA ASP A 120 -17.38 6.65 13.05
C ASP A 120 -16.92 6.76 11.58
N PRO A 121 -17.85 6.93 10.61
CA PRO A 121 -17.54 6.94 9.18
C PRO A 121 -16.94 8.26 8.70
N CYS A 122 -16.70 9.23 9.60
CA CYS A 122 -16.24 10.57 9.22
C CYS A 122 -14.74 10.55 8.84
N PHE A 123 -14.49 10.04 7.64
CA PHE A 123 -13.25 10.21 6.89
C PHE A 123 -13.17 11.65 6.38
N SER A 124 -12.55 12.54 7.12
CA SER A 124 -11.83 13.69 6.52
C SER A 124 -10.88 14.25 7.53
N GLN A 125 -9.82 13.51 7.78
CA GLN A 125 -8.68 14.08 8.46
C GLN A 125 -7.47 13.55 7.70
N MET A 126 -7.19 14.12 6.53
CA MET A 126 -5.83 14.25 5.98
C MET A 126 -5.13 15.44 6.65
N PRO A 127 -3.79 15.48 6.72
CA PRO A 127 -3.12 16.54 7.44
C PRO A 127 -3.41 17.85 6.72
N ARG A 128 -3.61 18.89 7.53
CA ARG A 128 -3.63 20.26 7.03
C ARG A 128 -2.17 20.68 6.85
N GLY A 129 -1.68 20.60 5.61
CA GLY A 129 -0.30 20.98 5.23
C GLY A 129 0.46 19.91 4.44
N VAL A 130 1.68 20.26 4.02
CA VAL A 130 2.57 19.43 3.18
C VAL A 130 2.77 18.02 3.75
N MET A 131 2.34 16.99 3.01
CA MET A 131 2.71 15.61 3.32
C MET A 131 4.17 15.38 2.92
N LYS A 132 5.09 15.69 3.82
CA LYS A 132 6.54 15.49 3.62
C LYS A 132 6.99 14.04 3.84
N THR A 133 6.09 13.19 4.32
CA THR A 133 6.35 11.77 4.59
C THR A 133 5.38 10.91 3.80
N PRO A 134 5.83 9.75 3.28
CA PRO A 134 4.95 8.85 2.57
C PRO A 134 4.05 8.10 3.54
N LEU A 135 2.87 7.71 3.06
CA LEU A 135 2.08 6.67 3.71
C LEU A 135 2.80 5.33 3.50
N LYS A 136 3.21 4.68 4.59
CA LYS A 136 3.78 3.33 4.56
C LYS A 136 2.65 2.32 4.64
N VAL A 137 2.50 1.52 3.59
CA VAL A 137 1.52 0.43 3.52
C VAL A 137 2.27 -0.88 3.62
N GLU A 138 1.92 -1.68 4.62
CA GLU A 138 2.40 -3.05 4.77
C GLU A 138 1.34 -4.01 4.25
N VAL A 139 1.73 -4.92 3.38
CA VAL A 139 0.90 -6.01 2.87
C VAL A 139 1.46 -7.32 3.41
N THR A 140 0.61 -8.14 4.00
CA THR A 140 0.98 -9.44 4.58
C THR A 140 0.10 -10.56 4.03
N VAL A 141 0.69 -11.73 3.79
CA VAL A 141 -0.01 -12.96 3.39
C VAL A 141 -0.08 -13.89 4.59
N HIS A 142 -1.25 -14.46 4.86
CA HIS A 142 -1.49 -15.39 5.95
C HIS A 142 -2.21 -16.64 5.42
N HIS A 143 -2.07 -17.78 6.09
CA HIS A 143 -2.99 -18.89 5.86
C HIS A 143 -4.43 -18.46 6.13
N ALA A 144 -5.38 -18.94 5.32
CA ALA A 144 -6.79 -18.69 5.57
C ALA A 144 -7.22 -19.30 6.92
N PRO A 145 -7.93 -18.54 7.77
CA PRO A 145 -8.49 -19.10 9.00
C PRO A 145 -9.47 -20.24 8.68
N GLN A 146 -9.45 -21.30 9.49
CA GLN A 146 -10.48 -22.35 9.41
C GLN A 146 -11.86 -21.85 9.88
N GLN A 147 -11.88 -20.81 10.71
CA GLN A 147 -13.08 -20.14 11.23
C GLN A 147 -12.90 -18.63 11.16
N GLN A 148 -13.94 -17.90 10.72
CA GLN A 148 -13.88 -16.45 10.47
C GLN A 148 -13.60 -15.60 11.72
N ALA A 149 -13.85 -16.12 12.93
CA ALA A 149 -13.64 -15.40 14.18
C ALA A 149 -12.22 -15.56 14.77
N VAL A 150 -11.33 -16.30 14.09
CA VAL A 150 -9.97 -16.57 14.60
C VAL A 150 -9.00 -15.49 14.09
N PRO A 151 -8.13 -14.95 14.96
CA PRO A 151 -7.07 -14.04 14.55
C PRO A 151 -6.18 -14.67 13.47
N LEU A 152 -5.73 -13.84 12.51
CA LEU A 152 -4.76 -14.29 11.53
C LEU A 152 -3.48 -14.78 12.23
N GLY A 153 -3.01 -15.97 11.83
CA GLY A 153 -1.73 -16.52 12.28
C GLY A 153 -0.53 -15.70 11.79
N PRO A 154 0.71 -16.20 11.97
CA PRO A 154 1.91 -15.52 11.49
C PRO A 154 1.85 -15.27 9.97
N ALA A 155 2.50 -14.20 9.52
CA ALA A 155 2.60 -13.89 8.10
C ALA A 155 3.54 -14.88 7.40
N LEU A 156 3.09 -15.44 6.28
CA LEU A 156 3.88 -16.28 5.37
C LEU A 156 4.88 -15.45 4.57
N ALA A 157 4.47 -14.24 4.21
CA ALA A 157 5.28 -13.25 3.51
C ALA A 157 4.77 -11.86 3.84
N SER A 158 5.66 -10.86 3.76
CA SER A 158 5.31 -9.46 3.92
C SER A 158 6.06 -8.60 2.91
N ALA A 159 5.46 -7.46 2.57
CA ALA A 159 6.06 -6.44 1.74
C ALA A 159 5.59 -5.07 2.21
N GLN A 160 6.50 -4.10 2.23
CA GLN A 160 6.16 -2.70 2.50
C GLN A 160 6.32 -1.87 1.22
N VAL A 161 5.39 -0.94 1.02
CA VAL A 161 5.48 0.10 0.00
C VAL A 161 5.25 1.49 0.57
N GLN A 162 5.80 2.50 -0.09
CA GLN A 162 5.70 3.90 0.27
C GLN A 162 4.88 4.65 -0.77
N ARG A 163 3.79 5.31 -0.34
CA ARG A 163 2.90 6.09 -1.19
C ARG A 163 3.05 7.58 -0.87
N TRP A 164 3.57 8.34 -1.84
CA TRP A 164 3.85 9.77 -1.70
C TRP A 164 2.69 10.62 -2.23
N PHE A 165 2.35 11.68 -1.52
CA PHE A 165 1.34 12.66 -1.98
C PHE A 165 1.96 13.88 -2.66
N SER A 166 3.29 13.97 -2.69
CA SER A 166 4.04 15.08 -3.27
C SER A 166 5.41 14.57 -3.72
N SER A 167 6.02 15.27 -4.68
CA SER A 167 7.38 15.01 -5.17
C SER A 167 8.31 16.17 -4.79
N PRO A 168 9.58 15.91 -4.43
CA PRO A 168 10.57 16.96 -4.21
C PRO A 168 10.87 17.80 -5.46
N GLU A 169 10.50 17.33 -6.65
CA GLU A 169 10.68 18.05 -7.92
C GLU A 169 9.66 19.16 -8.12
N LEU A 170 8.55 19.15 -7.36
CA LEU A 170 7.57 20.22 -7.43
C LEU A 170 8.15 21.51 -6.83
N SER A 171 7.98 22.61 -7.55
CA SER A 171 8.22 23.92 -6.98
C SER A 171 7.00 24.32 -6.15
N ARG A 172 7.21 24.49 -4.84
CA ARG A 172 6.17 24.87 -3.88
C ARG A 172 6.37 26.31 -3.43
N ALA A 173 5.40 27.18 -3.72
CA ALA A 173 5.40 28.57 -3.27
C ALA A 173 4.20 28.83 -2.34
N ARG A 174 4.45 29.37 -1.14
CA ARG A 174 3.37 29.89 -0.29
C ARG A 174 2.80 31.15 -0.94
N LEU A 175 1.48 31.19 -1.13
CA LEU A 175 0.78 32.35 -1.67
C LEU A 175 0.29 33.23 -0.52
N GLN A 176 0.78 34.47 -0.48
CA GLN A 176 0.31 35.53 0.41
C GLN A 176 0.26 36.84 -0.38
N ALA A 177 -0.83 37.04 -1.14
CA ALA A 177 -1.01 38.20 -2.03
C ALA A 177 -2.37 38.86 -1.76
N GLY A 178 -2.37 40.10 -1.27
CA GLY A 178 -3.60 40.75 -0.82
C GLY A 178 -4.30 39.90 0.26
N ARG A 179 -5.55 39.52 -0.01
CA ARG A 179 -6.35 38.61 0.84
C ARG A 179 -6.17 37.13 0.49
N LEU A 180 -5.57 36.78 -0.65
CA LEU A 180 -5.35 35.40 -1.05
C LEU A 180 -4.35 34.71 -0.12
N ARG A 181 -4.73 33.53 0.37
CA ARG A 181 -3.87 32.60 1.08
C ARG A 181 -3.91 31.25 0.39
N GLY A 182 -2.79 30.56 0.38
CA GLY A 182 -2.74 29.21 -0.18
C GLY A 182 -1.34 28.76 -0.52
N VAL A 183 -1.25 27.72 -1.33
CA VAL A 183 0.02 27.23 -1.85
C VAL A 183 -0.13 27.00 -3.35
N PHE A 184 0.80 27.58 -4.11
CA PHE A 184 0.90 27.38 -5.53
C PHE A 184 2.01 26.36 -5.82
N LEU A 185 1.66 25.29 -6.52
CA LEU A 185 2.54 24.18 -6.85
C LEU A 185 2.73 24.15 -8.36
N LEU A 186 4.00 24.08 -8.78
CA LEU A 186 4.38 24.01 -10.17
C LEU A 186 5.10 22.69 -10.45
N PRO A 187 4.75 21.98 -11.53
CA PRO A 187 5.53 20.87 -12.03
C PRO A 187 6.96 21.31 -12.39
N PRO A 188 7.93 20.38 -12.43
CA PRO A 188 9.26 20.68 -12.97
C PRO A 188 9.17 21.08 -14.45
N GLY A 189 10.09 21.94 -14.88
CA GLY A 189 10.20 22.42 -16.27
C GLY A 189 9.79 23.88 -16.48
N ASP A 190 9.82 24.29 -17.74
CA ASP A 190 9.65 25.69 -18.14
C ASP A 190 8.18 26.11 -18.25
N GLY A 191 7.27 25.14 -18.40
CA GLY A 191 5.85 25.40 -18.64
C GLY A 191 5.61 26.01 -20.03
N PRO A 192 4.50 26.75 -20.22
CA PRO A 192 3.39 26.93 -19.29
C PRO A 192 2.56 25.66 -19.08
N PHE A 193 2.06 25.45 -17.87
CA PHE A 193 1.25 24.27 -17.49
C PHE A 193 -0.24 24.63 -17.41
N PRO A 194 -1.18 23.71 -17.70
CA PRO A 194 -2.60 23.99 -17.45
C PRO A 194 -2.84 24.35 -15.97
N GLY A 195 -3.52 25.47 -15.74
CA GLY A 195 -3.80 25.99 -14.39
C GLY A 195 -5.04 25.36 -13.74
N LEU A 196 -4.96 25.00 -12.47
CA LEU A 196 -6.08 24.49 -11.67
C LEU A 196 -6.15 25.17 -10.30
N ILE A 197 -7.37 25.36 -9.80
CA ILE A 197 -7.63 25.75 -8.41
C ILE A 197 -8.24 24.54 -7.70
N ASP A 198 -7.58 24.09 -6.64
CA ASP A 198 -8.01 22.97 -5.80
C ASP A 198 -8.57 23.50 -4.48
N MET A 199 -9.81 23.10 -4.15
CA MET A 199 -10.52 23.54 -2.95
C MET A 199 -11.10 22.35 -2.18
N PHE A 200 -11.01 22.42 -0.86
CA PHE A 200 -11.65 21.48 0.06
C PHE A 200 -12.75 22.19 0.87
N GLY A 201 -13.83 21.46 1.19
CA GLY A 201 -15.01 22.04 1.85
C GLY A 201 -14.89 22.22 3.37
N ASP A 202 -13.93 21.56 4.02
CA ASP A 202 -13.77 21.51 5.47
C ASP A 202 -12.91 22.62 6.06
N GLY A 203 -12.43 23.54 5.22
CA GLY A 203 -11.59 24.66 5.61
C GLY A 203 -10.16 24.25 5.96
N GLY A 204 -9.32 25.24 6.23
CA GLY A 204 -7.88 25.01 6.33
C GLY A 204 -7.25 24.77 4.96
N LEU A 205 -5.91 24.63 4.95
CA LEU A 205 -5.15 24.29 3.75
C LEU A 205 -4.91 22.78 3.68
N ASN A 206 -5.33 22.15 2.59
CA ASN A 206 -5.00 20.77 2.24
C ASN A 206 -4.29 20.75 0.88
N GLU A 207 -3.05 20.28 0.86
CA GLU A 207 -2.21 20.28 -0.34
C GLU A 207 -2.19 18.93 -1.06
N SER A 208 -2.83 17.89 -0.51
CA SER A 208 -2.65 16.51 -0.97
C SER A 208 -3.10 16.26 -2.42
N ARG A 209 -4.30 16.71 -2.78
CA ARG A 209 -4.83 16.55 -4.15
C ARG A 209 -4.14 17.51 -5.12
N ALA A 210 -3.98 18.78 -4.76
CA ALA A 210 -3.19 19.73 -5.53
C ALA A 210 -1.77 19.22 -5.84
N SER A 211 -1.06 18.65 -4.86
CA SER A 211 0.29 18.10 -5.04
C SER A 211 0.32 16.93 -6.01
N LEU A 212 -0.63 16.00 -5.91
CA LEU A 212 -0.73 14.90 -6.86
C LEU A 212 -1.02 15.40 -8.28
N LEU A 213 -1.96 16.34 -8.43
CA LEU A 213 -2.25 16.97 -9.73
C LEU A 213 -1.04 17.72 -10.29
N ALA A 214 -0.25 18.39 -9.46
CA ALA A 214 1.00 19.02 -9.89
C ALA A 214 2.05 18.00 -10.37
N CYS A 215 2.15 16.84 -9.70
CA CYS A 215 2.97 15.72 -10.21
C CYS A 215 2.49 15.21 -11.58
N ARG A 216 1.23 15.45 -11.96
CA ARG A 216 0.65 15.09 -13.27
C ARG A 216 0.72 16.22 -14.31
N GLY A 217 1.47 17.30 -14.03
CA GLY A 217 1.76 18.34 -15.03
C GLY A 217 0.83 19.56 -14.98
N PHE A 218 0.06 19.74 -13.91
CA PHE A 218 -0.79 20.92 -13.72
C PHE A 218 -0.14 21.97 -12.81
N ALA A 219 -0.29 23.25 -13.12
CA ALA A 219 0.00 24.32 -12.16
C ALA A 219 -1.20 24.46 -11.21
N THR A 220 -1.05 24.05 -9.96
CA THR A 220 -2.20 23.94 -9.03
C THR A 220 -2.11 24.93 -7.89
N LEU A 221 -3.20 25.66 -7.65
CA LEU A 221 -3.39 26.48 -6.46
C LEU A 221 -4.24 25.72 -5.44
N ALA A 222 -3.63 25.27 -4.35
CA ALA A 222 -4.36 24.80 -3.17
C ALA A 222 -4.93 26.03 -2.42
N LEU A 223 -6.23 26.24 -2.54
CA LEU A 223 -6.92 27.46 -2.09
C LEU A 223 -7.79 27.20 -0.85
N PRO A 224 -7.31 27.53 0.36
CA PRO A 224 -8.17 27.70 1.52
C PRO A 224 -9.01 28.96 1.37
N PHE A 225 -10.24 28.95 1.91
CA PHE A 225 -11.13 30.12 1.94
C PHE A 225 -11.69 30.45 3.33
N PHE A 226 -11.43 29.60 4.33
CA PHE A 226 -11.61 29.86 5.77
C PHE A 226 -10.72 28.91 6.60
N GLY A 227 -10.56 29.15 7.89
CA GLY A 227 -9.88 28.24 8.82
C GLY A 227 -8.37 28.12 8.58
N TYR A 228 -7.75 29.10 7.92
CA TYR A 228 -6.32 29.09 7.58
C TYR A 228 -5.70 30.49 7.69
N GLU A 229 -4.59 30.59 8.41
CA GLU A 229 -3.87 31.85 8.65
C GLU A 229 -4.81 32.98 9.15
N ASP A 230 -4.84 34.12 8.48
CA ASP A 230 -5.67 35.29 8.78
C ASP A 230 -7.01 35.29 8.00
N LEU A 231 -7.36 34.18 7.34
CA LEU A 231 -8.72 33.99 6.80
C LEU A 231 -9.74 33.84 7.94
N PRO A 232 -11.04 34.09 7.68
CA PRO A 232 -12.09 33.88 8.68
C PRO A 232 -12.00 32.50 9.33
N PRO A 233 -12.14 32.37 10.66
CA PRO A 233 -11.97 31.09 11.35
C PRO A 233 -13.07 30.08 11.01
N ILE A 234 -14.25 30.57 10.63
CA ILE A 234 -15.40 29.78 10.18
C ILE A 234 -16.02 30.46 8.96
N MET A 235 -16.58 29.66 8.05
CA MET A 235 -17.33 30.17 6.91
C MET A 235 -18.74 30.57 7.36
N LYS A 236 -19.02 31.88 7.39
CA LYS A 236 -20.37 32.42 7.62
C LYS A 236 -21.03 32.81 6.29
N ASP A 237 -20.28 33.50 5.45
CA ASP A 237 -20.69 33.95 4.12
C ASP A 237 -19.61 33.63 3.10
N LEU A 238 -20.02 33.32 1.86
CA LEU A 238 -19.12 33.02 0.76
C LEU A 238 -18.93 34.27 -0.10
N ASN A 239 -17.77 34.91 -0.03
CA ASN A 239 -17.45 36.05 -0.87
C ASN A 239 -16.82 35.58 -2.20
N LEU A 240 -17.56 35.70 -3.31
CA LEU A 240 -17.13 35.27 -4.63
C LEU A 240 -15.93 36.05 -5.19
N ASP A 241 -15.73 37.31 -4.76
CA ASP A 241 -14.60 38.13 -5.20
C ASP A 241 -13.26 37.49 -4.81
N TYR A 242 -13.22 36.78 -3.67
CA TYR A 242 -12.03 36.03 -3.24
C TYR A 242 -11.61 34.98 -4.27
N PHE A 243 -12.60 34.27 -4.84
CA PHE A 243 -12.35 33.20 -5.81
C PHE A 243 -12.06 33.77 -7.19
N GLU A 244 -12.67 34.91 -7.55
CA GLU A 244 -12.33 35.64 -8.77
C GLU A 244 -10.88 36.14 -8.73
N GLU A 245 -10.43 36.69 -7.59
CA GLU A 245 -9.03 37.07 -7.37
C GLU A 245 -8.08 35.88 -7.53
N ALA A 246 -8.44 34.71 -6.99
CA ALA A 246 -7.65 33.49 -7.15
C ALA A 246 -7.59 33.02 -8.61
N ALA A 247 -8.71 33.09 -9.34
CA ALA A 247 -8.77 32.77 -10.76
C ALA A 247 -7.88 33.71 -11.59
N LYS A 248 -7.94 35.02 -11.33
CA LYS A 248 -7.06 36.01 -11.96
C LYS A 248 -5.59 35.75 -11.63
N PHE A 249 -5.27 35.40 -10.38
CA PHE A 249 -3.91 35.02 -9.99
C PHE A 249 -3.38 33.86 -10.84
N VAL A 250 -4.12 32.75 -10.94
CA VAL A 250 -3.70 31.59 -11.74
C VAL A 250 -3.60 31.93 -13.23
N GLN A 251 -4.59 32.63 -13.79
CA GLN A 251 -4.61 33.03 -15.21
C GLN A 251 -3.46 33.98 -15.59
N SER A 252 -3.04 34.84 -14.66
CA SER A 252 -1.96 35.81 -14.88
C SER A 252 -0.56 35.25 -14.63
N HIS A 253 -0.45 34.04 -14.06
CA HIS A 253 0.84 33.48 -13.68
C HIS A 253 1.65 33.05 -14.92
N PRO A 254 2.92 33.47 -15.08
CA PRO A 254 3.68 33.26 -16.31
C PRO A 254 3.92 31.79 -16.67
N LYS A 255 3.96 30.91 -15.66
CA LYS A 255 4.08 29.44 -15.83
C LYS A 255 2.74 28.70 -15.92
N ALA A 256 1.61 29.39 -15.90
CA ALA A 256 0.29 28.79 -16.07
C ALA A 256 -0.30 29.21 -17.41
N CYS A 257 -0.74 28.24 -18.21
CA CYS A 257 -1.54 28.51 -19.40
C CYS A 257 -2.94 28.95 -18.99
N SER A 258 -3.33 30.14 -19.45
CA SER A 258 -4.74 30.51 -19.60
C SER A 258 -5.19 30.09 -21.01
N ASN A 259 -5.45 28.80 -21.23
CA ASN A 259 -6.08 28.37 -22.49
C ASN A 259 -7.55 28.05 -22.23
N LYS A 260 -8.37 29.07 -22.56
CA LYS A 260 -9.78 29.07 -22.97
C LYS A 260 -10.81 28.34 -22.12
#